data_AF-A0A2K8U973-F1
#
_entry.id   AF-A0A2K8U973-F1
#
_cell.length_a   1.000
_cell.length_b   1.000
_cell.length_c   1.000
_cell.angle_alpha   90.00
_cell.angle_beta   90.00
_cell.angle_gamma   90.00
#
_symmetry.space_group_name_H-M   'P 1'
#
loop_
_entity.id
_entity.type
_entity.pdbx_description
1 polymer ?
#
loop_
_entity_poly.entity_id
_entity_poly.type
_entity_poly.pdbx_seq_one_letter_code
_entity_poly.pdbx_strand_id
1 'polypeptide(L)'
;MLMSALGWPGGAAVAGLPDAPAFTARPLWGGLFVPGGTTEIRIALRSETGGGAQVSIHSGTFSLTAEVEVPAERTRTLALPLRPAPDGRVTLSARWPDGTSVRASLTLRPVPARAPLMASSRPDRSDLGPTTAIFDTADLPRTTDGYGPIGALRLSPGDLASLDPAQTQALALYLGECRPLHLFEAVERDRDRIRAASGCGGRGVTADPDQVGSPRDAPSVDWPDAALQIGRVWPLRDGQDSERGRAGLLLLPYAMLLTGLLLMRRPGSWVLAVPGAATVLVWLTLPQVLGPARSLTWVESESGDPVARFVTLIQTRGQGRTPEPIRLSAGAAIPTALDEGPMQLHLTEAGTTLPGSGPLFQRRRYLLRGVARAPLDLGLRVTERGYAIRKPGDVTPTGVWLLDRGCAWPVRGLPIGEAHWDAPTGTPPNPRRPGDPVPFCPAPPSFSPPAGSTPALLVNLTPDLWPALVASAPGPAWLVIRPAARAP
;
A
#
# COMPACT_ATOMS: atom_id res chain seq x y z
N MET A 1 -2.17 41.70 -29.36
CA MET A 1 -2.47 40.60 -28.41
C MET A 1 -1.14 40.05 -27.92
N LEU A 2 -0.96 39.88 -26.60
CA LEU A 2 0.22 39.19 -26.07
C LEU A 2 -0.12 37.71 -25.87
N MET A 3 0.72 36.81 -26.38
CA MET A 3 0.76 35.41 -25.94
C MET A 3 1.96 35.24 -25.02
N SER A 4 1.70 35.03 -23.72
CA SER A 4 2.76 34.93 -22.71
C SER A 4 3.50 33.59 -22.85
N ALA A 5 4.76 33.66 -23.27
CA ALA A 5 5.63 32.48 -23.33
C ALA A 5 5.90 31.95 -21.92
N LEU A 6 5.54 30.68 -21.68
CA LEU A 6 5.80 29.97 -20.42
C LEU A 6 6.51 28.64 -20.70
N GLY A 7 7.84 28.70 -20.72
CA GLY A 7 8.71 27.60 -20.30
C GLY A 7 9.02 27.78 -18.82
N TRP A 8 8.91 26.72 -18.01
CA TRP A 8 8.96 26.81 -16.54
C TRP A 8 10.20 26.11 -15.98
N PRO A 9 11.13 26.83 -15.32
CA PRO A 9 12.22 26.22 -14.55
C PRO A 9 11.69 25.71 -13.20
N GLY A 10 11.07 24.52 -13.21
CA GLY A 10 10.43 23.89 -12.04
C GLY A 10 11.40 23.29 -11.02
N GLY A 11 12.40 24.04 -10.54
CA GLY A 11 13.41 23.54 -9.60
C GLY A 11 13.93 24.58 -8.61
N ALA A 12 13.59 24.43 -7.34
CA ALA A 12 14.12 25.24 -6.25
C ALA A 12 15.50 24.73 -5.79
N ALA A 13 16.54 25.07 -6.55
CA ALA A 13 17.92 24.81 -6.16
C ALA A 13 18.39 25.82 -5.09
N VAL A 14 18.30 25.45 -3.81
CA VAL A 14 18.92 26.21 -2.73
C VAL A 14 20.41 25.86 -2.69
N ALA A 15 21.23 26.69 -3.34
CA ALA A 15 22.67 26.58 -3.26
C ALA A 15 23.15 26.98 -1.85
N GLY A 16 23.66 26.01 -1.08
CA GLY A 16 24.35 26.26 0.17
C GLY A 16 25.73 26.84 -0.04
N LEU A 17 26.34 27.32 1.05
CA LEU A 17 27.78 27.59 1.13
C LEU A 17 28.57 26.28 0.86
N PRO A 18 29.83 26.36 0.37
CA PRO A 18 30.57 25.19 -0.11
C PRO A 18 30.69 24.05 0.91
N ASP A 19 30.81 24.38 2.20
CA ASP A 19 31.01 23.44 3.30
C ASP A 19 29.69 23.03 4.01
N ALA A 20 28.53 23.31 3.40
CA ALA A 20 27.21 23.06 3.99
C ALA A 20 26.54 21.79 3.40
N PRO A 21 25.82 20.98 4.21
CA PRO A 21 25.16 19.78 3.70
C PRO A 21 24.06 20.14 2.69
N ALA A 22 24.26 19.69 1.44
CA ALA A 22 23.41 20.08 0.33
C ALA A 22 22.01 19.43 0.46
N PHE A 23 20.99 20.27 0.58
CA PHE A 23 19.58 19.89 0.56
C PHE A 23 18.91 20.45 -0.70
N THR A 24 18.41 19.57 -1.57
CA THR A 24 17.59 19.99 -2.72
C THR A 24 16.31 19.18 -2.78
N ALA A 25 15.23 19.80 -3.27
CA ALA A 25 13.93 19.15 -3.41
C ALA A 25 13.27 19.53 -4.75
N ARG A 26 12.86 18.53 -5.52
CA ARG A 26 12.13 18.67 -6.79
C ARG A 26 10.79 17.94 -6.65
N PRO A 27 9.64 18.63 -6.81
CA PRO A 27 8.35 17.95 -6.84
C PRO A 27 8.18 17.23 -8.18
N LEU A 28 7.56 16.06 -8.14
CA LEU A 28 7.32 15.28 -9.35
C LEU A 28 6.04 15.73 -10.07
N TRP A 29 5.71 15.13 -11.21
CA TRP A 29 4.70 15.63 -12.16
C TRP A 29 4.97 17.08 -12.62
N GLY A 30 6.22 17.55 -12.60
CA GLY A 30 6.56 18.96 -12.85
C GLY A 30 5.96 19.95 -11.84
N GLY A 31 5.66 19.50 -10.61
CA GLY A 31 5.01 20.30 -9.57
C GLY A 31 3.48 20.28 -9.59
N LEU A 32 2.86 19.38 -10.33
CA LEU A 32 1.40 19.22 -10.39
C LEU A 32 0.88 18.27 -9.29
N PHE A 33 -0.36 18.46 -8.85
CA PHE A 33 -1.05 17.52 -7.97
C PHE A 33 -2.56 17.51 -8.19
N VAL A 34 -3.22 16.38 -7.91
CA VAL A 34 -4.68 16.30 -7.83
C VAL A 34 -5.12 16.58 -6.39
N PRO A 35 -6.04 17.54 -6.14
CA PRO A 35 -6.57 17.80 -4.80
C PRO A 35 -7.16 16.54 -4.13
N GLY A 36 -6.78 16.29 -2.87
CA GLY A 36 -7.13 15.07 -2.12
C GLY A 36 -6.30 13.83 -2.50
N GLY A 37 -5.67 13.83 -3.67
CA GLY A 37 -4.72 12.82 -4.12
C GLY A 37 -3.36 12.91 -3.44
N THR A 38 -2.53 11.90 -3.70
CA THR A 38 -1.11 11.87 -3.36
C THR A 38 -0.25 12.30 -4.55
N THR A 39 0.95 12.79 -4.25
CA THR A 39 2.03 13.08 -5.21
C THR A 39 3.38 12.80 -4.52
N GLU A 40 4.50 12.92 -5.22
CA GLU A 40 5.84 12.60 -4.71
C GLU A 40 6.78 13.81 -4.78
N ILE A 41 7.64 13.97 -3.77
CA ILE A 41 8.78 14.88 -3.80
C ILE A 41 10.06 14.05 -3.75
N ARG A 42 10.96 14.32 -4.70
CA ARG A 42 12.33 13.82 -4.69
C ARG A 42 13.21 14.78 -3.89
N ILE A 43 13.85 14.28 -2.84
CA ILE A 43 14.78 15.03 -1.99
C ILE A 43 16.17 14.44 -2.17
N ALA A 44 17.17 15.27 -2.43
CA ALA A 44 18.57 14.86 -2.44
C ALA A 44 19.31 15.52 -1.28
N LEU A 45 20.02 14.69 -0.50
CA LEU A 45 20.80 15.04 0.67
C LEU A 45 22.26 14.69 0.41
N ARG A 46 23.20 15.58 0.75
CA ARG A 46 24.63 15.26 0.81
C ARG A 46 25.18 15.72 2.16
N SER A 47 25.98 14.88 2.81
CA SER A 47 26.75 15.21 4.00
C SER A 47 28.21 14.88 3.72
N GLU A 48 29.15 15.68 4.21
CA GLU A 48 30.57 15.40 4.06
C GLU A 48 31.00 14.30 5.02
N THR A 49 30.69 14.47 6.31
CA THR A 49 30.96 13.51 7.39
C THR A 49 30.02 12.30 7.40
N GLY A 50 28.87 12.40 6.72
CA GLY A 50 27.83 11.36 6.68
C GLY A 50 26.88 11.39 7.89
N GLY A 51 26.36 10.21 8.26
CA GLY A 51 25.51 9.97 9.42
C GLY A 51 24.00 10.07 9.17
N GLY A 52 23.23 9.77 10.23
CA GLY A 52 21.76 9.79 10.19
C GLY A 52 21.17 11.20 10.18
N ALA A 53 20.37 11.51 9.16
CA ALA A 53 19.61 12.76 9.07
C ALA A 53 18.10 12.51 9.29
N GLN A 54 17.42 13.49 9.88
CA GLN A 54 15.96 13.51 10.03
C GLN A 54 15.36 14.48 9.01
N VAL A 55 14.53 13.97 8.10
CA VAL A 55 13.83 14.74 7.07
C VAL A 55 12.35 14.83 7.43
N SER A 56 11.73 16.00 7.32
CA SER A 56 10.29 16.18 7.53
C SER A 56 9.61 16.93 6.38
N ILE A 57 8.41 16.48 6.01
CA ILE A 57 7.50 17.07 5.04
C ILE A 57 6.22 17.49 5.76
N HIS A 58 5.77 18.73 5.51
CA HIS A 58 4.54 19.27 6.06
C HIS A 58 3.71 19.93 4.95
N SER A 59 2.41 19.60 4.85
CA SER A 59 1.46 20.26 3.96
C SER A 59 0.06 20.26 4.58
N GLY A 60 -0.41 21.42 5.01
CA GLY A 60 -1.63 21.54 5.81
C GLY A 60 -1.56 20.68 7.08
N THR A 61 -2.49 19.74 7.24
CA THR A 61 -2.52 18.77 8.35
C THR A 61 -1.64 17.54 8.13
N PHE A 62 -1.13 17.30 6.91
CA PHE A 62 -0.25 16.17 6.63
C PHE A 62 1.17 16.46 7.14
N SER A 63 1.70 15.57 7.98
CA SER A 63 3.10 15.57 8.44
C SER A 63 3.70 14.17 8.32
N LEU A 64 4.83 14.10 7.63
CA LEU A 64 5.65 12.90 7.47
C LEU A 64 7.08 13.23 7.91
N THR A 65 7.69 12.38 8.72
CA THR A 65 9.11 12.47 9.09
C THR A 65 9.79 11.13 8.77
N ALA A 66 10.93 11.20 8.09
CA ALA A 66 11.74 10.06 7.71
C ALA A 66 13.16 10.21 8.27
N GLU A 67 13.65 9.18 8.95
CA GLU A 67 15.06 9.07 9.34
C GLU A 67 15.82 8.27 8.28
N VAL A 68 17.00 8.76 7.90
CA VAL A 68 17.77 8.26 6.75
C VAL A 68 19.27 8.30 7.03
N GLU A 69 19.96 7.19 6.72
CA GLU A 69 21.42 7.13 6.69
C GLU A 69 21.95 7.88 5.45
N VAL A 70 22.79 8.90 5.65
CA VAL A 70 23.47 9.63 4.56
C VAL A 70 24.95 9.24 4.58
N PRO A 71 25.47 8.51 3.57
CA PRO A 71 26.88 8.16 3.54
C PRO A 71 27.78 9.38 3.32
N ALA A 72 28.98 9.36 3.93
CA ALA A 72 29.99 10.41 3.77
C ALA A 72 30.29 10.74 2.29
N GLU A 73 30.42 12.03 2.00
CA GLU A 73 30.59 12.68 0.69
C GLU A 73 29.55 12.37 -0.41
N ARG A 74 28.64 11.42 -0.21
CA ARG A 74 27.73 10.90 -1.25
C ARG A 74 26.33 11.52 -1.15
N THR A 75 25.67 11.65 -2.29
CA THR A 75 24.29 12.12 -2.36
C THR A 75 23.31 10.97 -2.13
N ARG A 76 22.60 10.97 -1.00
CA ARG A 76 21.44 10.09 -0.75
C ARG A 76 20.19 10.74 -1.34
N THR A 77 19.54 10.07 -2.29
CA THR A 77 18.24 10.50 -2.83
C THR A 77 17.11 9.75 -2.12
N LEU A 78 16.05 10.48 -1.76
CA LEU A 78 14.79 9.96 -1.24
C LEU A 78 13.66 10.29 -2.23
N ALA A 79 12.69 9.39 -2.31
CA ALA A 79 11.38 9.59 -2.92
C ALA A 79 10.34 9.51 -1.80
N LEU A 80 9.69 10.61 -1.48
CA LEU A 80 8.71 10.69 -0.38
C LEU A 80 7.35 11.16 -0.89
N PRO A 81 6.28 10.37 -0.71
CA PRO A 81 4.94 10.79 -1.06
C PRO A 81 4.37 11.75 -0.01
N LEU A 82 3.44 12.59 -0.46
CA LEU A 82 2.63 13.45 0.38
C LEU A 82 1.21 13.54 -0.16
N ARG A 83 0.27 13.93 0.70
CA ARG A 83 -1.03 14.49 0.30
C ARG A 83 -0.95 16.01 0.42
N PRO A 84 -0.88 16.77 -0.70
CA PRO A 84 -0.82 18.22 -0.63
C PRO A 84 -2.11 18.82 -0.07
N ALA A 85 -1.97 19.91 0.68
CA ALA A 85 -3.07 20.76 1.07
C ALA A 85 -3.70 21.46 -0.16
N PRO A 86 -4.97 21.93 -0.08
CA PRO A 86 -5.63 22.60 -1.21
C PRO A 86 -4.93 23.89 -1.71
N ASP A 87 -4.10 24.52 -0.87
CA ASP A 87 -3.29 25.70 -1.23
C ASP A 87 -1.97 25.34 -1.94
N GLY A 88 -1.67 24.05 -2.10
CA GLY A 88 -0.46 23.53 -2.73
C GLY A 88 0.83 23.74 -1.95
N ARG A 89 0.79 24.29 -0.72
CA ARG A 89 2.01 24.65 0.01
C ARG A 89 2.62 23.45 0.71
N VAL A 90 3.93 23.28 0.53
CA VAL A 90 4.72 22.25 1.20
C VAL A 90 5.91 22.91 1.89
N THR A 91 6.13 22.60 3.16
CA THR A 91 7.36 22.92 3.89
C THR A 91 8.17 21.64 4.07
N LEU A 92 9.45 21.71 3.73
CA LEU A 92 10.41 20.62 3.85
C LEU A 92 11.53 21.04 4.80
N SER A 93 12.06 20.12 5.60
CA SER A 93 13.28 20.37 6.37
C SER A 93 14.11 19.12 6.55
N ALA A 94 15.43 19.26 6.60
CA ALA A 94 16.35 18.26 7.07
C ALA A 94 17.11 18.77 8.31
N ARG A 95 17.43 17.87 9.24
CA ARG A 95 18.25 18.13 10.43
C ARG A 95 19.28 17.00 10.57
N TRP A 96 20.52 17.38 10.87
CA TRP A 96 21.64 16.48 11.14
C TRP A 96 21.97 16.44 12.65
N PRO A 97 22.75 15.46 13.13
CA PRO A 97 22.99 15.24 14.57
C PRO A 97 23.86 16.33 15.24
N ASP A 98 24.62 17.06 14.44
CA ASP A 98 25.40 18.25 14.81
C ASP A 98 24.53 19.48 15.14
N GLY A 99 23.22 19.41 14.86
CA GLY A 99 22.28 20.52 14.99
C GLY A 99 22.08 21.33 13.72
N THR A 100 22.85 21.08 12.65
CA THR A 100 22.66 21.72 11.35
C THR A 100 21.27 21.39 10.83
N SER A 101 20.55 22.39 10.34
CA SER A 101 19.25 22.17 9.71
C SER A 101 18.99 23.12 8.55
N VAL A 102 18.35 22.58 7.51
CA VAL A 102 17.97 23.30 6.30
C VAL A 102 16.46 23.20 6.13
N ARG A 103 15.82 24.27 5.68
CA ARG A 103 14.39 24.31 5.37
C ARG A 103 14.18 24.85 3.96
N ALA A 104 13.29 24.22 3.21
CA ALA A 104 12.80 24.68 1.92
C ALA A 104 11.27 24.79 1.94
N SER A 105 10.71 25.53 0.99
CA SER A 105 9.27 25.51 0.71
C SER A 105 9.06 25.33 -0.78
N LEU A 106 8.04 24.54 -1.13
CA LEU A 106 7.60 24.31 -2.51
C LEU A 106 6.12 24.70 -2.60
N THR A 107 5.73 25.25 -3.75
CA THR A 107 4.33 25.49 -4.11
C THR A 107 3.96 24.58 -5.27
N LEU A 108 3.04 23.66 -5.03
CA LEU A 108 2.49 22.75 -6.03
C LEU A 108 1.26 23.38 -6.69
N ARG A 109 0.99 23.04 -7.95
CA ARG A 109 -0.16 23.56 -8.71
C ARG A 109 -1.27 22.50 -8.83
N PRO A 110 -2.50 22.78 -8.38
CA PRO A 110 -3.59 21.82 -8.50
C PRO A 110 -4.01 21.60 -9.95
N VAL A 111 -4.37 20.38 -10.30
CA VAL A 111 -4.99 19.98 -11.57
C VAL A 111 -6.29 19.19 -11.31
N PRO A 112 -7.26 19.19 -12.25
CA PRO A 112 -8.48 18.39 -12.11
C PRO A 112 -8.20 16.89 -11.95
N ALA A 113 -8.99 16.19 -11.13
CA ALA A 113 -8.82 14.77 -10.81
C ALA A 113 -9.04 13.77 -11.98
N ARG A 114 -9.33 14.27 -13.19
CA ARG A 114 -9.35 13.51 -14.44
C ARG A 114 -8.63 14.26 -15.57
N ALA A 115 -7.64 15.08 -15.23
CA ALA A 115 -6.75 15.66 -16.23
C ALA A 115 -5.84 14.56 -16.81
N PRO A 116 -5.69 14.45 -18.14
CA PRO A 116 -4.66 13.63 -18.75
C PRO A 116 -3.29 14.30 -18.53
N LEU A 117 -2.32 13.53 -18.05
CA LEU A 117 -0.95 14.00 -17.82
C LEU A 117 -0.01 13.33 -18.82
N MET A 118 0.90 14.08 -19.43
CA MET A 118 1.88 13.58 -20.38
C MET A 118 3.30 13.80 -19.92
N ALA A 119 4.01 12.70 -19.67
CA ALA A 119 5.46 12.70 -19.57
C ALA A 119 6.03 12.72 -20.99
N SER A 120 6.91 13.68 -21.29
CA SER A 120 7.81 13.51 -22.42
C SER A 120 9.14 14.25 -22.25
N SER A 121 10.20 13.58 -22.69
CA SER A 121 11.56 14.10 -22.89
C SER A 121 11.66 15.05 -24.08
N ARG A 122 10.65 15.08 -24.96
CA ARG A 122 10.51 16.04 -26.07
C ARG A 122 9.14 16.71 -26.00
N PRO A 123 9.01 17.86 -25.31
CA PRO A 123 7.72 18.52 -25.13
C PRO A 123 7.31 19.30 -26.38
N ASP A 124 7.14 18.61 -27.51
CA ASP A 124 6.41 19.18 -28.63
C ASP A 124 4.93 19.35 -28.25
N ARG A 125 4.34 20.44 -28.71
CA ARG A 125 3.01 20.91 -28.29
C ARG A 125 2.00 20.92 -29.45
N SER A 126 2.43 20.57 -30.66
CA SER A 126 1.60 20.48 -31.87
C SER A 126 0.34 19.65 -31.69
N ASP A 127 0.48 18.44 -31.16
CA ASP A 127 -0.53 17.38 -31.25
C ASP A 127 -1.33 17.19 -29.94
N LEU A 128 -1.32 18.20 -29.08
CA LEU A 128 -1.83 18.10 -27.71
C LEU A 128 -3.00 19.06 -27.46
N GLY A 129 -4.20 18.48 -27.33
CA GLY A 129 -5.41 19.20 -26.98
C GLY A 129 -5.30 19.99 -25.66
N PRO A 130 -6.02 21.12 -25.53
CA PRO A 130 -5.74 22.21 -24.57
C PRO A 130 -5.94 21.89 -23.08
N THR A 131 -6.18 20.62 -22.73
CA THR A 131 -6.42 20.13 -21.37
C THR A 131 -5.38 19.12 -20.89
N THR A 132 -4.39 18.75 -21.73
CA THR A 132 -3.27 17.86 -21.33
C THR A 132 -2.18 18.67 -20.64
N ALA A 133 -1.78 18.25 -19.43
CA ALA A 133 -0.65 18.86 -18.74
C ALA A 133 0.64 18.08 -19.02
N ILE A 134 1.65 18.79 -19.53
CA ILE A 134 2.93 18.22 -20.01
C ILE A 134 4.00 18.43 -18.94
N PHE A 135 4.81 17.40 -18.69
CA PHE A 135 5.96 17.43 -17.77
C PHE A 135 7.10 16.53 -18.29
N ASP A 136 8.27 16.67 -17.69
CA ASP A 136 9.48 15.89 -18.02
C ASP A 136 9.32 14.42 -17.58
N THR A 137 9.72 13.46 -18.42
CA THR A 137 9.74 12.03 -18.08
C THR A 137 10.60 11.73 -16.84
N ALA A 138 11.65 12.53 -16.57
CA ALA A 138 12.45 12.45 -15.35
C ALA A 138 11.69 12.90 -14.07
N ASP A 139 10.49 13.49 -14.20
CA ASP A 139 9.56 13.80 -13.13
C ASP A 139 8.42 12.78 -12.97
N LEU A 140 8.49 11.60 -13.59
CA LEU A 140 7.61 10.49 -13.22
C LEU A 140 7.95 9.93 -11.81
N PRO A 141 6.94 9.55 -11.00
CA PRO A 141 7.16 9.03 -9.66
C PRO A 141 7.91 7.71 -9.59
N ARG A 142 8.64 7.54 -8.47
CA ARG A 142 9.44 6.35 -8.11
C ARG A 142 8.74 5.49 -7.07
N THR A 143 7.57 5.91 -6.61
CA THR A 143 6.66 5.18 -5.73
C THR A 143 5.25 5.15 -6.33
N THR A 144 4.51 4.06 -6.09
CA THR A 144 3.14 3.90 -6.62
C THR A 144 2.21 4.99 -6.11
N ASP A 145 2.31 5.34 -4.83
CA ASP A 145 1.50 6.39 -4.19
C ASP A 145 1.71 7.76 -4.84
N GLY A 146 2.94 8.01 -5.34
CA GLY A 146 3.31 9.22 -6.04
C GLY A 146 2.54 9.46 -7.34
N TYR A 147 1.92 8.43 -7.93
CA TYR A 147 1.08 8.60 -9.13
C TYR A 147 -0.29 9.19 -8.82
N GLY A 148 -0.84 8.93 -7.63
CA GLY A 148 -2.13 9.49 -7.20
C GLY A 148 -3.33 9.14 -8.12
N PRO A 149 -4.47 9.82 -7.93
CA PRO A 149 -5.68 9.65 -8.73
C PRO A 149 -5.63 10.53 -10.00
N ILE A 150 -4.70 10.23 -10.90
CA ILE A 150 -4.60 10.87 -12.23
C ILE A 150 -5.58 10.21 -13.21
N GLY A 151 -6.12 10.99 -14.16
CA GLY A 151 -7.16 10.51 -15.08
C GLY A 151 -6.64 9.56 -16.16
N ALA A 152 -5.44 9.84 -16.66
CA ALA A 152 -4.73 9.07 -17.67
C ALA A 152 -3.25 9.48 -17.65
N LEU A 153 -2.33 8.52 -17.70
CA LEU A 153 -0.93 8.79 -18.06
C LEU A 153 -0.75 8.62 -19.57
N ARG A 154 0.01 9.55 -20.17
CA ARG A 154 0.44 9.54 -21.56
C ARG A 154 1.98 9.37 -21.62
N LEU A 155 2.47 8.35 -22.35
CA LEU A 155 3.90 8.08 -22.60
C LEU A 155 4.18 7.66 -24.06
N SER A 156 5.39 7.97 -24.57
CA SER A 156 5.96 7.37 -25.79
C SER A 156 6.83 6.14 -25.45
N PRO A 157 7.14 5.24 -26.40
CA PRO A 157 8.10 4.14 -26.18
C PRO A 157 9.51 4.64 -25.88
N GLY A 158 9.93 5.79 -26.43
CA GLY A 158 11.22 6.41 -26.12
C GLY A 158 11.29 6.90 -24.68
N ASP A 159 10.20 7.52 -24.20
CA ASP A 159 10.07 7.94 -22.80
C ASP A 159 10.04 6.73 -21.86
N LEU A 160 9.28 5.68 -22.20
CA LEU A 160 9.24 4.43 -21.44
C LEU A 160 10.62 3.75 -21.34
N ALA A 161 11.40 3.76 -22.44
CA ALA A 161 12.75 3.21 -22.47
C ALA A 161 13.77 4.07 -21.68
N SER A 162 13.44 5.34 -21.40
CA SER A 162 14.29 6.25 -20.59
C SER A 162 14.05 6.15 -19.09
N LEU A 163 13.00 5.44 -18.64
CA LEU A 163 12.68 5.28 -17.23
C LEU A 163 13.77 4.49 -16.50
N ASP A 164 14.23 4.99 -15.36
CA ASP A 164 15.12 4.21 -14.51
C ASP A 164 14.38 3.04 -13.82
N PRO A 165 15.10 2.08 -13.19
CA PRO A 165 14.46 0.90 -12.60
C PRO A 165 13.41 1.20 -11.53
N ALA A 166 13.52 2.30 -10.78
CA ALA A 166 12.56 2.67 -9.76
C ALA A 166 11.30 3.29 -10.37
N GLN A 167 11.44 4.15 -11.38
CA GLN A 167 10.31 4.67 -12.16
C GLN A 167 9.60 3.54 -12.92
N THR A 168 10.36 2.63 -13.54
CA THR A 168 9.84 1.45 -14.25
C THR A 168 9.08 0.53 -13.29
N GLN A 169 9.62 0.27 -12.10
CA GLN A 169 8.92 -0.50 -11.07
C GLN A 169 7.63 0.22 -10.64
N ALA A 170 7.70 1.49 -10.24
CA ALA A 170 6.53 2.24 -9.77
C ALA A 170 5.43 2.35 -10.83
N LEU A 171 5.79 2.54 -12.11
CA LEU A 171 4.86 2.47 -13.22
C LEU A 171 4.23 1.07 -13.34
N ALA A 172 5.03 -0.01 -13.32
CA ALA A 172 4.49 -1.37 -13.35
C ALA A 172 3.57 -1.67 -12.14
N LEU A 173 3.85 -1.12 -10.96
CA LEU A 173 2.98 -1.23 -9.79
C LEU A 173 1.67 -0.43 -9.99
N TYR A 174 1.74 0.78 -10.57
CA TYR A 174 0.59 1.62 -10.92
C TYR A 174 -0.30 0.97 -11.98
N LEU A 175 0.27 0.37 -13.02
CA LEU A 175 -0.47 -0.45 -13.99
C LEU A 175 -1.03 -1.73 -13.35
N GLY A 176 -0.32 -2.29 -12.37
CA GLY A 176 -0.82 -3.31 -11.47
C GLY A 176 -2.13 -2.91 -10.79
N GLU A 177 -2.33 -1.64 -10.44
CA GLU A 177 -3.58 -1.08 -9.90
C GLU A 177 -4.71 -0.89 -10.94
N CYS A 178 -4.64 -1.51 -12.13
CA CYS A 178 -5.66 -1.40 -13.21
C CYS A 178 -5.76 0.01 -13.82
N ARG A 179 -4.74 0.86 -13.62
CA ARG A 179 -4.80 2.30 -13.93
C ARG A 179 -4.62 2.58 -15.44
N PRO A 180 -5.28 3.61 -15.99
CA PRO A 180 -5.21 3.94 -17.40
C PRO A 180 -3.85 4.51 -17.82
N LEU A 181 -3.24 3.84 -18.80
CA LEU A 181 -2.05 4.28 -19.53
C LEU A 181 -2.37 4.28 -21.03
N HIS A 182 -1.98 5.38 -21.67
CA HIS A 182 -2.06 5.59 -23.10
C HIS A 182 -0.64 5.66 -23.65
N LEU A 183 -0.36 4.79 -24.62
CA LEU A 183 0.92 4.71 -25.33
C LEU A 183 0.76 5.26 -26.75
N PHE A 184 1.58 6.23 -27.15
CA PHE A 184 1.65 6.71 -28.54
C PHE A 184 2.81 6.04 -29.24
N GLU A 185 2.66 5.72 -30.52
CA GLU A 185 3.74 5.17 -31.37
C GLU A 185 4.37 3.85 -30.86
N ALA A 186 3.78 3.21 -29.84
CA ALA A 186 4.36 2.03 -29.21
C ALA A 186 4.26 0.81 -30.11
N VAL A 187 5.42 0.20 -30.37
CA VAL A 187 5.54 -1.04 -31.14
C VAL A 187 4.76 -2.16 -30.43
N GLU A 188 4.04 -2.97 -31.22
CA GLU A 188 3.19 -4.09 -30.79
C GLU A 188 3.80 -4.92 -29.64
N ARG A 189 5.09 -5.26 -29.77
CA ARG A 189 5.88 -6.05 -28.82
C ARG A 189 6.00 -5.39 -27.44
N ASP A 190 6.21 -4.08 -27.39
CA ASP A 190 6.34 -3.36 -26.12
C ASP A 190 4.96 -3.14 -25.50
N ARG A 191 3.94 -2.80 -26.30
CA ARG A 191 2.55 -2.75 -25.84
C ARG A 191 2.11 -4.05 -25.18
N ASP A 192 2.41 -5.20 -25.79
CA ASP A 192 2.02 -6.51 -25.26
C ASP A 192 2.84 -6.91 -24.02
N ARG A 193 4.12 -6.54 -23.96
CA ARG A 193 4.96 -6.66 -22.75
C ARG A 193 4.41 -5.82 -21.60
N ILE A 194 3.95 -4.60 -21.86
CA ILE A 194 3.35 -3.70 -20.85
C ILE A 194 1.99 -4.24 -20.41
N ARG A 195 1.16 -4.74 -21.33
CA ARG A 195 -0.11 -5.43 -21.03
C ARG A 195 0.08 -6.64 -20.12
N ALA A 196 1.09 -7.47 -20.38
CA ALA A 196 1.43 -8.62 -19.54
C ALA A 196 2.05 -8.24 -18.18
N ALA A 197 2.55 -7.01 -18.02
CA ALA A 197 3.06 -6.49 -16.75
C ALA A 197 2.00 -5.70 -15.95
N SER A 198 0.98 -5.15 -16.62
CA SER A 198 -0.17 -4.50 -16.00
C SER A 198 -1.17 -5.51 -15.44
N GLY A 199 -1.78 -5.19 -14.30
CA GLY A 199 -2.90 -5.97 -13.78
C GLY A 199 -4.20 -5.68 -14.55
N CYS A 200 -5.21 -6.53 -14.36
CA CYS A 200 -6.44 -6.59 -15.17
C CYS A 200 -6.22 -7.05 -16.61
N GLY A 201 -5.34 -8.03 -16.86
CA GLY A 201 -5.16 -8.63 -18.19
C GLY A 201 -4.92 -7.62 -19.32
N GLY A 202 -4.16 -6.56 -19.06
CA GLY A 202 -3.86 -5.51 -20.05
C GLY A 202 -4.91 -4.42 -20.25
N ARG A 203 -6.09 -4.48 -19.60
CA ARG A 203 -7.25 -3.60 -19.86
C ARG A 203 -6.99 -2.11 -19.68
N GLY A 204 -6.11 -1.73 -18.75
CA GLY A 204 -5.71 -0.33 -18.54
C GLY A 204 -4.73 0.22 -19.59
N VAL A 205 -4.14 -0.64 -20.43
CA VAL A 205 -3.08 -0.27 -21.38
C VAL A 205 -3.64 -0.16 -22.80
N THR A 206 -3.96 1.08 -23.15
CA THR A 206 -4.38 1.46 -24.50
C THR A 206 -3.19 1.98 -25.31
N ALA A 207 -3.23 1.74 -26.62
CA ALA A 207 -2.31 2.31 -27.59
C ALA A 207 -3.12 2.59 -28.86
N ASP A 208 -2.98 3.78 -29.43
CA ASP A 208 -3.79 4.18 -30.58
C ASP A 208 -3.01 5.15 -31.49
N PRO A 209 -3.01 4.94 -32.82
CA PRO A 209 -2.48 5.91 -33.78
C PRO A 209 -3.50 6.98 -34.21
N ASP A 210 -4.82 6.75 -34.12
CA ASP A 210 -5.83 7.58 -34.80
C ASP A 210 -7.08 7.93 -33.96
N GLN A 211 -7.49 7.11 -32.99
CA GLN A 211 -8.66 7.43 -32.15
C GLN A 211 -8.30 8.44 -31.06
N VAL A 212 -8.47 9.72 -31.37
CA VAL A 212 -8.62 10.78 -30.36
C VAL A 212 -10.02 10.70 -29.70
N GLY A 213 -10.35 9.52 -29.17
CA GLY A 213 -11.34 9.40 -28.11
C GLY A 213 -10.88 10.22 -26.91
N SER A 214 -11.80 10.82 -26.16
CA SER A 214 -11.40 11.64 -25.03
C SER A 214 -10.79 10.73 -23.96
N PRO A 215 -9.74 11.13 -23.21
CA PRO A 215 -9.22 10.35 -22.07
C PRO A 215 -10.20 10.24 -20.88
N ARG A 216 -11.48 10.59 -21.09
CA ARG A 216 -12.64 10.28 -20.24
C ARG A 216 -13.33 8.96 -20.63
N ASP A 217 -13.10 8.50 -21.85
CA ASP A 217 -13.83 7.40 -22.51
C ASP A 217 -13.06 6.08 -22.42
N ALA A 218 -11.80 6.11 -21.96
CA ALA A 218 -11.08 4.94 -21.51
C ALA A 218 -11.87 4.28 -20.35
N PRO A 219 -12.24 2.99 -20.45
CA PRO A 219 -13.13 2.38 -19.48
C PRO A 219 -12.44 2.28 -18.11
N SER A 220 -12.93 3.04 -17.13
CA SER A 220 -12.55 2.81 -15.74
C SER A 220 -13.04 1.43 -15.34
N VAL A 221 -12.10 0.50 -15.16
CA VAL A 221 -12.44 -0.83 -14.68
C VAL A 221 -12.73 -0.68 -13.19
N ASP A 222 -14.01 -0.50 -12.85
CA ASP A 222 -14.48 -0.17 -11.51
C ASP A 222 -14.35 -1.37 -10.56
N TRP A 223 -13.11 -1.67 -10.14
CA TRP A 223 -12.82 -2.60 -9.07
C TRP A 223 -13.28 -2.02 -7.73
N PRO A 224 -14.08 -2.75 -6.93
CA PRO A 224 -14.59 -2.25 -5.66
C PRO A 224 -13.44 -2.03 -4.68
N ASP A 225 -13.20 -0.75 -4.34
CA ASP A 225 -12.06 -0.27 -3.56
C ASP A 225 -11.74 -1.21 -2.38
N ALA A 226 -10.61 -1.90 -2.44
CA ALA A 226 -10.32 -3.02 -1.52
C ALA A 226 -10.25 -2.59 -0.05
N ALA A 227 -10.03 -1.31 0.24
CA ALA A 227 -10.16 -0.75 1.59
C ALA A 227 -11.61 -0.80 2.13
N LEU A 228 -12.61 -0.59 1.26
CA LEU A 228 -14.04 -0.75 1.58
C LEU A 228 -14.43 -2.22 1.77
N GLN A 229 -13.72 -3.15 1.13
CA GLN A 229 -13.89 -4.59 1.38
C GLN A 229 -13.31 -4.99 2.75
N ILE A 230 -12.06 -4.61 3.04
CA ILE A 230 -11.38 -4.86 4.33
C ILE A 230 -12.15 -4.26 5.51
N GLY A 231 -12.69 -3.04 5.37
CA GLY A 231 -13.49 -2.38 6.42
C GLY A 231 -14.83 -3.07 6.72
N ARG A 232 -15.27 -4.03 5.89
CA ARG A 232 -16.43 -4.91 6.16
C ARG A 232 -16.02 -6.25 6.77
N VAL A 233 -14.89 -6.81 6.32
CA VAL A 233 -14.34 -8.08 6.82
C VAL A 233 -13.81 -7.93 8.25
N TRP A 234 -13.06 -6.86 8.53
CA TRP A 234 -12.63 -6.52 9.87
C TRP A 234 -13.76 -5.76 10.58
N PRO A 235 -14.32 -6.27 11.69
CA PRO A 235 -15.30 -5.51 12.45
C PRO A 235 -14.60 -4.28 13.05
N LEU A 236 -14.82 -3.12 12.42
CA LEU A 236 -14.30 -1.81 12.84
C LEU A 236 -14.78 -1.35 14.23
N ARG A 237 -15.61 -2.16 14.91
CA ARG A 237 -16.19 -1.96 16.24
C ARG A 237 -15.15 -1.37 17.20
N ASP A 238 -15.25 -0.06 17.42
CA ASP A 238 -14.22 0.72 18.12
C ASP A 238 -14.13 0.35 19.59
N GLY A 239 -13.22 -0.59 19.88
CA GLY A 239 -13.05 -1.15 21.22
C GLY A 239 -12.44 -0.21 22.26
N GLN A 240 -12.84 1.08 22.30
CA GLN A 240 -12.55 1.99 23.42
C GLN A 240 -13.10 1.42 24.74
N ASP A 241 -14.32 0.87 24.72
CA ASP A 241 -14.94 0.19 25.87
C ASP A 241 -14.07 -0.95 26.38
N SER A 242 -13.46 -1.71 25.46
CA SER A 242 -12.55 -2.81 25.81
C SER A 242 -11.23 -2.34 26.42
N GLU A 243 -10.82 -1.07 26.20
CA GLU A 243 -9.57 -0.53 26.75
C GLU A 243 -9.75 0.08 28.14
N ARG A 244 -10.87 0.77 28.39
CA ARG A 244 -11.28 1.09 29.77
C ARG A 244 -11.47 -0.18 30.59
N GLY A 245 -12.10 -1.21 30.01
CA GLY A 245 -12.22 -2.54 30.62
C GLY A 245 -10.88 -3.21 30.94
N ARG A 246 -9.92 -3.22 30.00
CA ARG A 246 -8.57 -3.81 30.19
C ARG A 246 -7.71 -3.03 31.18
N ALA A 247 -7.74 -1.71 31.13
CA ALA A 247 -7.03 -0.86 32.11
C ALA A 247 -7.62 -1.07 33.51
N GLY A 248 -8.95 -1.14 33.64
CA GLY A 248 -9.63 -1.56 34.86
C GLY A 248 -9.17 -2.93 35.35
N LEU A 249 -9.11 -3.93 34.45
CA LEU A 249 -8.64 -5.30 34.77
C LEU A 249 -7.17 -5.37 35.22
N LEU A 250 -6.31 -4.44 34.80
CA LEU A 250 -4.93 -4.31 35.29
C LEU A 250 -4.85 -3.59 36.65
N LEU A 251 -5.66 -2.54 36.85
CA LEU A 251 -5.64 -1.71 38.06
C LEU A 251 -6.40 -2.33 39.24
N LEU A 252 -7.47 -3.10 38.98
CA LEU A 252 -8.32 -3.73 39.99
C LEU A 252 -7.57 -4.72 40.90
N PRO A 253 -6.73 -5.66 40.41
CA PRO A 253 -5.94 -6.51 41.30
C PRO A 253 -4.90 -5.70 42.10
N TYR A 254 -4.30 -4.65 41.51
CA TYR A 254 -3.37 -3.77 42.21
C TYR A 254 -4.06 -3.01 43.36
N ALA A 255 -5.27 -2.49 43.12
CA ALA A 255 -6.10 -1.82 44.12
C ALA A 255 -6.58 -2.77 45.24
N MET A 256 -7.02 -3.99 44.89
CA MET A 256 -7.38 -5.02 45.88
C MET A 256 -6.19 -5.40 46.77
N LEU A 257 -5.00 -5.52 46.19
CA LEU A 257 -3.80 -5.95 46.89
C LEU A 257 -3.25 -4.84 47.82
N LEU A 258 -3.31 -3.57 47.40
CA LEU A 258 -3.08 -2.41 48.29
C LEU A 258 -4.09 -2.34 49.44
N THR A 259 -5.39 -2.53 49.15
CA THR A 259 -6.44 -2.55 50.18
C THR A 259 -6.22 -3.67 51.19
N GLY A 260 -5.81 -4.86 50.74
CA GLY A 260 -5.44 -5.99 51.60
C GLY A 260 -4.24 -5.69 52.50
N LEU A 261 -3.19 -5.04 51.98
CA LEU A 261 -2.03 -4.63 52.77
C LEU A 261 -2.39 -3.62 53.87
N LEU A 262 -3.24 -2.64 53.54
CA LEU A 262 -3.75 -1.64 54.50
C LEU A 262 -4.57 -2.29 55.62
N LEU A 263 -5.45 -3.24 55.27
CA LEU A 263 -6.27 -3.98 56.24
C LEU A 263 -5.44 -4.88 57.17
N MET A 264 -4.35 -5.48 56.69
CA MET A 264 -3.56 -6.46 57.45
C MET A 264 -2.56 -5.87 58.47
N ARG A 265 -2.46 -4.53 58.61
CA ARG A 265 -1.53 -3.86 59.56
C ARG A 265 -0.08 -4.42 59.54
N ARG A 266 0.41 -4.81 58.36
CA ARG A 266 1.76 -5.38 58.17
C ARG A 266 2.85 -4.30 58.43
N PRO A 267 4.06 -4.69 58.88
CA PRO A 267 5.16 -3.75 59.07
C PRO A 267 5.55 -3.07 57.73
N GLY A 268 5.99 -1.81 57.81
CA GLY A 268 6.10 -0.89 56.67
C GLY A 268 6.98 -1.36 55.49
N SER A 269 7.90 -2.30 55.71
CA SER A 269 8.68 -2.94 54.64
C SER A 269 7.80 -3.62 53.59
N TRP A 270 6.68 -4.24 54.00
CA TRP A 270 5.72 -4.85 53.07
C TRP A 270 4.94 -3.82 52.25
N VAL A 271 4.74 -2.62 52.81
CA VAL A 271 4.03 -1.51 52.14
C VAL A 271 4.86 -0.93 50.98
N LEU A 272 6.18 -1.13 50.97
CA LEU A 272 7.07 -0.71 49.87
C LEU A 272 7.45 -1.87 48.94
N ALA A 273 7.82 -3.03 49.49
CA ALA A 273 8.28 -4.17 48.70
C ALA A 273 7.20 -4.70 47.73
N VAL A 274 5.94 -4.73 48.17
CA VAL A 274 4.86 -5.36 47.41
C VAL A 274 4.34 -4.50 46.25
N PRO A 275 4.13 -3.16 46.40
CA PRO A 275 3.90 -2.30 45.24
C PRO A 275 5.05 -2.31 44.22
N GLY A 276 6.30 -2.42 44.68
CA GLY A 276 7.46 -2.61 43.80
C GLY A 276 7.35 -3.90 42.98
N ALA A 277 7.16 -5.04 43.64
CA ALA A 277 6.98 -6.34 42.99
C ALA A 277 5.77 -6.37 42.04
N ALA A 278 4.65 -5.77 42.43
CA ALA A 278 3.45 -5.67 41.59
C ALA A 278 3.66 -4.77 40.37
N THR A 279 4.42 -3.67 40.51
CA THR A 279 4.79 -2.80 39.38
C THR A 279 5.67 -3.54 38.38
N VAL A 280 6.64 -4.32 38.86
CA VAL A 280 7.48 -5.20 38.00
C VAL A 280 6.62 -6.26 37.31
N LEU A 281 5.71 -6.92 38.02
CA LEU A 281 4.81 -7.93 37.45
C LEU A 281 3.89 -7.34 36.37
N VAL A 282 3.34 -6.14 36.59
CA VAL A 282 2.59 -5.40 35.58
C VAL A 282 3.48 -5.08 34.38
N TRP A 283 4.69 -4.55 34.57
CA TRP A 283 5.59 -4.17 33.47
C TRP A 283 6.12 -5.38 32.65
N LEU A 284 6.16 -6.58 33.24
CA LEU A 284 6.46 -7.84 32.57
C LEU A 284 5.26 -8.44 31.81
N THR A 285 4.04 -8.27 32.33
CA THR A 285 2.81 -8.81 31.71
C THR A 285 2.18 -7.86 30.68
N LEU A 286 2.48 -6.55 30.76
CA LEU A 286 1.95 -5.51 29.87
C LEU A 286 2.09 -5.81 28.37
N PRO A 287 3.22 -6.36 27.86
CA PRO A 287 3.33 -6.73 26.44
C PRO A 287 2.33 -7.83 26.03
N GLN A 288 2.07 -8.80 26.91
CA GLN A 288 1.12 -9.88 26.66
C GLN A 288 -0.33 -9.38 26.65
N VAL A 289 -0.67 -8.41 27.51
CA VAL A 289 -2.02 -7.81 27.58
C VAL A 289 -2.29 -6.84 26.43
N LEU A 290 -1.28 -6.09 25.99
CA LEU A 290 -1.34 -5.24 24.80
C LEU A 290 -1.42 -6.08 23.52
N GLY A 291 -0.69 -7.18 23.46
CA GLY A 291 -0.63 -8.10 22.33
C GLY A 291 0.25 -7.61 21.17
N PRO A 292 0.55 -8.49 20.20
CA PRO A 292 1.31 -8.14 19.01
C PRO A 292 0.52 -7.16 18.13
N ALA A 293 1.23 -6.51 17.20
CA ALA A 293 0.60 -5.87 16.05
C ALA A 293 -0.26 -6.89 15.28
N ARG A 294 -1.35 -6.43 14.69
CA ARG A 294 -2.27 -7.27 13.91
C ARG A 294 -2.35 -6.77 12.48
N SER A 295 -2.40 -7.68 11.52
CA SER A 295 -2.75 -7.38 10.14
C SER A 295 -4.03 -8.09 9.69
N LEU A 296 -4.63 -7.54 8.65
CA LEU A 296 -5.43 -8.28 7.68
C LEU A 296 -4.93 -7.87 6.29
N THR A 297 -4.46 -8.83 5.51
CA THR A 297 -4.04 -8.63 4.11
C THR A 297 -5.08 -9.23 3.17
N TRP A 298 -5.66 -8.39 2.31
CA TRP A 298 -6.47 -8.81 1.18
C TRP A 298 -5.65 -8.65 -0.10
N VAL A 299 -5.63 -9.66 -0.94
CA VAL A 299 -4.93 -9.63 -2.23
C VAL A 299 -5.91 -9.99 -3.35
N GLU A 300 -5.90 -9.26 -4.46
CA GLU A 300 -6.75 -9.51 -5.64
C GLU A 300 -5.90 -9.67 -6.91
N SER A 301 -6.20 -10.70 -7.70
CA SER A 301 -5.59 -10.99 -9.01
C SER A 301 -6.67 -11.31 -10.03
N GLU A 302 -6.42 -11.05 -11.32
CA GLU A 302 -7.12 -11.80 -12.38
C GLU A 302 -6.37 -13.13 -12.66
N SER A 303 -7.10 -14.08 -13.24
CA SER A 303 -6.63 -15.40 -13.65
C SER A 303 -5.52 -15.31 -14.70
N GLY A 304 -4.28 -15.55 -14.28
CA GLY A 304 -3.09 -15.55 -15.15
C GLY A 304 -2.32 -14.22 -15.17
N ASP A 305 -2.75 -13.21 -14.41
CA ASP A 305 -1.94 -12.00 -14.19
C ASP A 305 -0.72 -12.36 -13.30
N PRO A 306 0.51 -11.98 -13.67
CA PRO A 306 1.70 -12.20 -12.83
C PRO A 306 1.79 -11.21 -11.65
N VAL A 307 0.83 -10.31 -11.51
CA VAL A 307 0.80 -9.19 -10.55
C VAL A 307 -0.57 -9.15 -9.88
N ALA A 308 -0.57 -9.20 -8.55
CA ALA A 308 -1.78 -9.10 -7.74
C ALA A 308 -1.73 -7.87 -6.82
N ARG A 309 -2.84 -7.13 -6.74
CA ARG A 309 -3.00 -5.99 -5.83
C ARG A 309 -3.08 -6.50 -4.41
N PHE A 310 -2.46 -5.81 -3.46
CA PHE A 310 -2.74 -6.06 -2.05
C PHE A 310 -3.15 -4.77 -1.34
N VAL A 311 -4.01 -4.94 -0.34
CA VAL A 311 -4.27 -3.92 0.67
C VAL A 311 -4.11 -4.59 2.02
N THR A 312 -3.28 -4.01 2.88
CA THR A 312 -3.05 -4.50 4.24
C THR A 312 -3.43 -3.42 5.23
N LEU A 313 -4.40 -3.73 6.09
CA LEU A 313 -4.69 -2.93 7.28
C LEU A 313 -3.80 -3.45 8.41
N ILE A 314 -2.84 -2.63 8.86
CA ILE A 314 -2.02 -2.91 10.04
C ILE A 314 -2.58 -2.10 11.21
N GLN A 315 -2.87 -2.78 12.32
CA GLN A 315 -3.19 -2.16 13.61
C GLN A 315 -2.04 -2.41 14.60
N THR A 316 -1.38 -1.33 15.03
CA THR A 316 -0.40 -1.35 16.13
C THR A 316 -1.01 -0.75 17.40
N ARG A 317 -0.32 -0.97 18.52
CA ARG A 317 -0.61 -0.40 19.85
C ARG A 317 0.69 0.07 20.45
N GLY A 318 0.73 1.31 20.93
CA GLY A 318 1.89 1.86 21.63
C GLY A 318 2.20 1.05 22.89
N GLN A 319 3.39 0.47 22.93
CA GLN A 319 3.87 -0.36 24.05
C GLN A 319 4.73 0.42 25.07
N GLY A 320 4.96 1.72 24.85
CA GLY A 320 5.77 2.56 25.74
C GLY A 320 7.25 2.18 25.83
N ARG A 321 7.73 1.35 24.90
CA ARG A 321 9.08 0.78 24.81
C ARG A 321 9.55 0.80 23.36
N THR A 322 10.81 0.47 23.10
CA THR A 322 11.34 0.25 21.74
C THR A 322 10.55 -0.89 21.07
N PRO A 323 9.81 -0.64 19.98
CA PRO A 323 9.00 -1.67 19.33
C PRO A 323 9.87 -2.57 18.46
N GLU A 324 9.37 -3.77 18.18
CA GLU A 324 9.83 -4.50 16.99
C GLU A 324 9.38 -3.73 15.73
N PRO A 325 10.32 -3.28 14.87
CA PRO A 325 9.97 -2.46 13.71
C PRO A 325 9.27 -3.32 12.65
N ILE A 326 8.07 -2.90 12.24
CA ILE A 326 7.34 -3.58 11.16
C ILE A 326 8.08 -3.29 9.85
N ARG A 327 8.77 -4.31 9.32
CA ARG A 327 9.56 -4.22 8.09
C ARG A 327 8.65 -4.43 6.89
N LEU A 328 8.59 -3.43 6.00
CA LEU A 328 7.88 -3.52 4.73
C LEU A 328 8.86 -4.04 3.66
N SER A 329 8.42 -5.03 2.88
CA SER A 329 9.22 -5.63 1.82
C SER A 329 9.39 -4.66 0.64
N ALA A 330 10.51 -4.78 -0.08
CA ALA A 330 10.82 -3.95 -1.23
C ALA A 330 9.76 -4.14 -2.35
N GLY A 331 9.00 -3.08 -2.63
CA GLY A 331 7.86 -3.10 -3.55
C GLY A 331 6.50 -2.87 -2.87
N ALA A 332 6.41 -2.93 -1.54
CA ALA A 332 5.25 -2.43 -0.82
C ALA A 332 5.14 -0.90 -0.94
N ALA A 333 3.93 -0.38 -1.10
CA ALA A 333 3.67 1.06 -1.13
C ALA A 333 3.89 1.70 0.26
N ILE A 334 4.03 3.01 0.31
CA ILE A 334 4.32 3.72 1.55
C ILE A 334 3.03 3.86 2.38
N PRO A 335 3.05 3.48 3.66
CA PRO A 335 1.83 3.42 4.48
C PRO A 335 1.15 4.79 4.56
N THR A 336 -0.17 4.79 4.43
CA THR A 336 -1.02 5.92 4.79
C THR A 336 -1.56 5.73 6.20
N ALA A 337 -1.36 6.71 7.09
CA ALA A 337 -2.03 6.71 8.39
C ALA A 337 -3.53 6.93 8.19
N LEU A 338 -4.36 6.11 8.84
CA LEU A 338 -5.81 6.29 8.87
C LEU A 338 -6.29 7.10 10.09
N ASP A 339 -5.53 7.07 11.18
CA ASP A 339 -5.77 7.90 12.36
C ASP A 339 -4.99 9.22 12.24
N GLU A 340 -5.55 10.33 12.71
CA GLU A 340 -4.94 11.66 12.61
C GLU A 340 -3.69 11.77 13.51
N GLY A 341 -2.51 11.81 12.90
CA GLY A 341 -1.25 12.03 13.61
C GLY A 341 -0.02 12.05 12.70
N PRO A 342 1.11 12.60 13.17
CA PRO A 342 2.34 12.64 12.38
C PRO A 342 2.88 11.22 12.14
N MET A 343 3.17 10.91 10.88
CA MET A 343 3.85 9.68 10.52
C MET A 343 5.35 9.84 10.70
N GLN A 344 5.97 8.88 11.37
CA GLN A 344 7.41 8.67 11.36
C GLN A 344 7.72 7.40 10.56
N LEU A 345 8.85 7.35 9.87
CA LEU A 345 9.40 6.19 9.16
C LEU A 345 10.92 6.15 9.39
N HIS A 346 11.51 4.97 9.50
CA HIS A 346 12.97 4.82 9.41
C HIS A 346 13.29 4.07 8.12
N LEU A 347 14.05 4.71 7.22
CA LEU A 347 14.33 4.25 5.87
C LEU A 347 15.72 3.61 5.81
N THR A 348 15.76 2.29 5.94
CA THR A 348 17.00 1.49 5.90
C THR A 348 17.28 0.99 4.49
N GLU A 349 18.51 0.51 4.23
CA GLU A 349 18.80 -0.20 2.97
C GLU A 349 18.02 -1.52 2.82
N ALA A 350 17.61 -2.12 3.94
CA ALA A 350 16.75 -3.30 3.98
C ALA A 350 15.25 -2.97 3.79
N GLY A 351 14.89 -1.70 3.58
CA GLY A 351 13.52 -1.25 3.31
C GLY A 351 12.96 -0.27 4.36
N THR A 352 11.69 0.07 4.16
CA THR A 352 10.91 0.97 5.04
C THR A 352 10.50 0.24 6.30
N THR A 353 10.72 0.88 7.45
CA THR A 353 10.21 0.39 8.74
C THR A 353 9.19 1.36 9.34
N LEU A 354 8.08 0.77 9.81
CA LEU A 354 7.03 1.48 10.53
C LEU A 354 7.32 1.50 12.04
N PRO A 355 7.22 2.67 12.71
CA PRO A 355 7.27 2.75 14.16
C PRO A 355 6.02 2.13 14.78
N GLY A 356 6.23 1.09 15.59
CA GLY A 356 5.26 0.62 16.58
C GLY A 356 5.23 1.50 17.84
N SER A 357 6.00 2.58 17.89
CA SER A 357 6.21 3.43 19.05
C SER A 357 5.13 4.50 19.17
N GLY A 358 4.73 4.74 20.41
CA GLY A 358 3.73 5.73 20.78
C GLY A 358 3.43 5.64 22.28
N PRO A 359 2.65 6.60 22.81
CA PRO A 359 2.14 6.54 24.18
C PRO A 359 1.48 5.19 24.47
N LEU A 360 1.56 4.74 25.71
CA LEU A 360 1.00 3.46 26.12
C LEU A 360 -0.50 3.41 25.77
N PHE A 361 -0.94 2.29 25.17
CA PHE A 361 -2.30 2.09 24.62
C PHE A 361 -2.68 2.94 23.40
N GLN A 362 -1.86 3.87 22.87
CA GLN A 362 -2.20 4.57 21.62
C GLN A 362 -2.33 3.56 20.48
N ARG A 363 -3.54 3.38 19.94
CA ARG A 363 -3.75 2.65 18.69
C ARG A 363 -3.22 3.46 17.52
N ARG A 364 -2.65 2.79 16.53
CA ARG A 364 -2.43 3.35 15.20
C ARG A 364 -2.87 2.36 14.14
N ARG A 365 -3.64 2.84 13.16
CA ARG A 365 -4.10 2.13 11.97
C ARG A 365 -3.33 2.66 10.76
N TYR A 366 -2.59 1.79 10.11
CA TYR A 366 -1.90 2.06 8.85
C TYR A 366 -2.58 1.28 7.73
N LEU A 367 -2.89 1.95 6.62
CA LEU A 367 -3.32 1.31 5.38
C LEU A 367 -2.14 1.27 4.42
N LEU A 368 -1.71 0.06 4.08
CA LEU A 368 -0.83 -0.20 2.95
C LEU A 368 -1.69 -0.56 1.74
N ARG A 369 -1.32 -0.06 0.56
CA ARG A 369 -1.83 -0.47 -0.74
C ARG A 369 -0.66 -0.93 -1.63
N GLY A 370 -0.89 -1.03 -2.93
CA GLY A 370 0.10 -1.42 -3.92
C GLY A 370 -0.15 -2.81 -4.50
N VAL A 371 0.87 -3.35 -5.15
CA VAL A 371 0.81 -4.66 -5.79
C VAL A 371 2.09 -5.44 -5.54
N ALA A 372 2.02 -6.76 -5.67
CA ALA A 372 3.17 -7.64 -5.59
C ALA A 372 3.04 -8.76 -6.64
N ARG A 373 4.14 -9.40 -7.01
CA ARG A 373 4.09 -10.54 -7.95
C ARG A 373 3.30 -11.68 -7.33
N ALA A 374 2.30 -12.19 -8.06
CA ALA A 374 1.49 -13.30 -7.59
C ALA A 374 2.39 -14.53 -7.34
N PRO A 375 2.30 -15.22 -6.18
CA PRO A 375 3.12 -16.39 -5.88
C PRO A 375 2.67 -17.64 -6.65
N LEU A 376 1.52 -17.56 -7.30
CA LEU A 376 0.79 -18.67 -7.90
C LEU A 376 0.14 -18.17 -9.19
N ASP A 377 0.56 -18.67 -10.36
CA ASP A 377 -0.16 -18.53 -11.64
C ASP A 377 -1.39 -19.47 -11.65
N LEU A 378 -2.28 -19.29 -10.68
CA LEU A 378 -3.54 -20.00 -10.62
C LEU A 378 -4.53 -19.33 -11.58
N GLY A 379 -4.98 -20.09 -12.57
CA GLY A 379 -6.04 -19.66 -13.47
C GLY A 379 -7.42 -20.08 -12.95
N LEU A 380 -8.43 -19.26 -13.22
CA LEU A 380 -9.86 -19.57 -13.04
C LEU A 380 -10.60 -19.17 -14.32
N ARG A 381 -11.23 -20.12 -14.98
CA ARG A 381 -12.03 -19.90 -16.20
C ARG A 381 -13.45 -20.40 -15.97
N VAL A 382 -14.44 -19.54 -16.20
CA VAL A 382 -15.87 -19.95 -16.19
C VAL A 382 -16.20 -20.57 -17.54
N THR A 383 -16.69 -21.81 -17.53
CA THR A 383 -17.11 -22.59 -18.70
C THR A 383 -18.62 -22.79 -18.68
N GLU A 384 -19.19 -23.34 -19.76
CA GLU A 384 -20.63 -23.66 -19.82
C GLU A 384 -21.08 -24.75 -18.83
N ARG A 385 -20.13 -25.55 -18.32
CA ARG A 385 -20.39 -26.66 -17.38
C ARG A 385 -19.95 -26.34 -15.95
N GLY A 386 -19.20 -25.25 -15.75
CA GLY A 386 -18.80 -24.76 -14.45
C GLY A 386 -17.49 -24.00 -14.48
N TYR A 387 -16.45 -24.57 -13.88
CA TYR A 387 -15.17 -23.92 -13.67
C TYR A 387 -14.02 -24.80 -14.15
N ALA A 388 -13.02 -24.19 -14.75
CA ALA A 388 -11.72 -24.80 -14.93
C ALA A 388 -10.69 -24.01 -14.13
N ILE A 389 -9.97 -24.71 -13.24
CA ILE A 389 -8.92 -24.14 -12.39
C ILE A 389 -7.58 -24.64 -12.90
N ARG A 390 -6.71 -23.74 -13.36
CA ARG A 390 -5.37 -24.06 -13.87
C ARG A 390 -4.34 -23.91 -12.76
N LYS A 391 -3.50 -24.91 -12.55
CA LYS A 391 -2.34 -24.88 -11.65
C LYS A 391 -1.09 -25.35 -12.44
N PRO A 392 -0.23 -24.45 -12.93
CA PRO A 392 0.85 -24.77 -13.85
C PRO A 392 2.15 -25.25 -13.18
N GLY A 393 2.25 -25.22 -11.85
CA GLY A 393 3.44 -25.64 -11.10
C GLY A 393 3.10 -26.40 -9.82
N ASP A 394 4.11 -27.02 -9.22
CA ASP A 394 3.94 -28.05 -8.17
C ASP A 394 3.39 -27.49 -6.85
N VAL A 395 3.62 -26.20 -6.57
CA VAL A 395 3.20 -25.52 -5.35
C VAL A 395 1.70 -25.71 -5.16
N THR A 396 1.33 -26.44 -4.10
CA THR A 396 -0.05 -26.82 -3.81
C THR A 396 -0.54 -26.00 -2.62
N PRO A 397 -1.26 -24.89 -2.85
CA PRO A 397 -1.80 -24.10 -1.75
C PRO A 397 -2.80 -24.92 -0.92
N THR A 398 -2.78 -24.70 0.39
CA THR A 398 -3.74 -25.30 1.33
C THR A 398 -4.89 -24.33 1.60
N GLY A 399 -6.08 -24.85 1.90
CA GLY A 399 -7.25 -24.01 2.18
C GLY A 399 -7.71 -23.17 0.99
N VAL A 400 -7.78 -23.77 -0.20
CA VAL A 400 -8.37 -23.16 -1.39
C VAL A 400 -9.90 -23.31 -1.36
N TRP A 401 -10.62 -22.24 -1.71
CA TRP A 401 -12.08 -22.25 -1.81
C TRP A 401 -12.54 -21.58 -3.09
N LEU A 402 -13.59 -22.11 -3.72
CA LEU A 402 -14.33 -21.44 -4.77
C LEU A 402 -15.50 -20.67 -4.14
N LEU A 403 -15.56 -19.37 -4.40
CA LEU A 403 -16.72 -18.52 -4.15
C LEU A 403 -17.62 -18.54 -5.37
N ASP A 404 -18.88 -18.90 -5.16
CA ASP A 404 -19.93 -18.81 -6.16
C ASP A 404 -21.30 -18.62 -5.49
N ARG A 405 -22.18 -17.79 -6.10
CA ARG A 405 -23.57 -17.52 -5.65
C ARG A 405 -23.74 -17.26 -4.14
N GLY A 406 -22.73 -16.66 -3.49
CA GLY A 406 -22.74 -16.35 -2.05
C GLY A 406 -22.41 -17.52 -1.11
N CYS A 407 -21.91 -18.63 -1.65
CA CYS A 407 -21.41 -19.79 -0.90
C CYS A 407 -19.90 -19.98 -1.11
N ALA A 408 -19.22 -20.58 -0.12
CA ALA A 408 -17.81 -20.98 -0.21
C ALA A 408 -17.66 -22.51 -0.26
N TRP A 409 -16.99 -23.01 -1.30
CA TRP A 409 -16.83 -24.44 -1.61
C TRP A 409 -15.34 -24.84 -1.49
N PRO A 410 -14.94 -25.78 -0.61
CA PRO A 410 -13.52 -26.12 -0.46
C PRO A 410 -13.01 -26.94 -1.66
N VAL A 411 -12.01 -26.41 -2.36
CA VAL A 411 -11.37 -27.07 -3.50
C VAL A 411 -10.24 -27.95 -2.99
N ARG A 412 -10.46 -29.27 -2.99
CA ARG A 412 -9.49 -30.26 -2.53
C ARG A 412 -8.65 -30.80 -3.69
N GLY A 413 -7.33 -30.88 -3.48
CA GLY A 413 -6.42 -31.64 -4.35
C GLY A 413 -6.31 -31.12 -5.78
N LEU A 414 -5.84 -29.88 -5.97
CA LEU A 414 -5.57 -29.34 -7.30
C LEU A 414 -4.39 -30.09 -7.97
N PRO A 415 -4.62 -30.89 -9.03
CA PRO A 415 -3.54 -31.47 -9.81
C PRO A 415 -2.76 -30.39 -10.56
N ILE A 416 -1.58 -30.74 -11.07
CA ILE A 416 -0.85 -29.89 -12.01
C ILE A 416 -1.55 -29.98 -13.38
N GLY A 417 -1.70 -28.85 -14.08
CA GLY A 417 -2.47 -28.74 -15.33
C GLY A 417 -3.80 -27.99 -15.13
N GLU A 418 -4.83 -28.36 -15.89
CA GLU A 418 -6.16 -27.75 -15.83
C GLU A 418 -7.18 -28.73 -15.23
N ALA A 419 -7.62 -28.46 -14.00
CA ALA A 419 -8.65 -29.23 -13.30
C ALA A 419 -10.04 -28.68 -13.64
N HIS A 420 -10.93 -29.55 -14.12
CA HIS A 420 -12.34 -29.17 -14.31
C HIS A 420 -13.13 -29.44 -13.02
N TRP A 421 -14.00 -28.50 -12.67
CA TRP A 421 -14.87 -28.50 -11.50
C TRP A 421 -16.26 -28.10 -11.97
N ASP A 422 -17.13 -29.10 -12.17
CA ASP A 422 -18.51 -28.85 -12.60
C ASP A 422 -19.23 -28.00 -11.56
N ALA A 423 -19.97 -26.99 -12.01
CA ALA A 423 -20.66 -26.09 -11.09
C ALA A 423 -21.80 -26.85 -10.42
N PRO A 424 -21.87 -26.90 -9.07
CA PRO A 424 -23.01 -27.47 -8.36
C PRO A 424 -24.30 -26.79 -8.84
N THR A 425 -25.26 -27.56 -9.34
CA THR A 425 -26.36 -27.10 -10.20
C THR A 425 -27.47 -26.34 -9.47
N GLY A 426 -27.14 -25.67 -8.36
CA GLY A 426 -28.06 -24.96 -7.47
C GLY A 426 -28.66 -25.85 -6.39
N THR A 427 -28.69 -27.16 -6.61
CA THR A 427 -28.93 -28.15 -5.56
C THR A 427 -27.72 -28.26 -4.62
N PRO A 428 -27.90 -28.24 -3.30
CA PRO A 428 -26.82 -28.57 -2.36
C PRO A 428 -26.40 -30.04 -2.55
N PRO A 429 -25.11 -30.38 -2.39
CA PRO A 429 -24.65 -31.76 -2.50
C PRO A 429 -25.36 -32.64 -1.47
N ASN A 430 -25.91 -33.76 -1.92
CA ASN A 430 -26.64 -34.68 -1.04
C ASN A 430 -25.66 -35.29 -0.02
N PRO A 431 -25.76 -34.97 1.29
CA PRO A 431 -24.71 -35.25 2.28
C PRO A 431 -24.57 -36.73 2.66
N ARG A 432 -25.13 -37.64 1.86
CA ARG A 432 -25.10 -39.10 2.01
C ARG A 432 -23.91 -39.77 1.33
N ARG A 433 -23.04 -39.02 0.63
CA ARG A 433 -21.75 -39.52 0.12
C ARG A 433 -20.61 -39.14 1.09
N PRO A 434 -19.97 -40.13 1.75
CA PRO A 434 -18.82 -39.85 2.59
C PRO A 434 -17.65 -39.31 1.76
N GLY A 435 -17.28 -38.05 1.96
CA GLY A 435 -16.14 -37.40 1.31
C GLY A 435 -16.48 -36.11 0.54
N ASP A 436 -17.75 -35.93 0.13
CA ASP A 436 -18.19 -34.76 -0.64
C ASP A 436 -17.99 -33.44 0.16
N PRO A 437 -17.52 -32.35 -0.48
CA PRO A 437 -17.27 -31.09 0.19
C PRO A 437 -18.58 -30.38 0.56
N VAL A 438 -18.82 -30.19 1.86
CA VAL A 438 -19.94 -29.38 2.37
C VAL A 438 -19.65 -27.89 2.12
N PRO A 439 -20.51 -27.15 1.40
CA PRO A 439 -20.35 -25.71 1.21
C PRO A 439 -20.80 -24.91 2.43
N PHE A 440 -20.17 -23.76 2.65
CA PHE A 440 -20.64 -22.78 3.63
C PHE A 440 -21.57 -21.77 2.95
N CYS A 441 -22.85 -21.84 3.29
CA CYS A 441 -23.92 -20.99 2.76
C CYS A 441 -24.75 -20.40 3.92
N PRO A 442 -24.86 -19.07 4.08
CA PRO A 442 -24.06 -18.06 3.37
C PRO A 442 -22.56 -18.22 3.69
N ALA A 443 -21.71 -17.76 2.78
CA ALA A 443 -20.29 -17.63 3.06
C ALA A 443 -20.08 -16.72 4.29
N PRO A 444 -19.17 -17.05 5.22
CA PRO A 444 -18.82 -16.18 6.34
C PRO A 444 -18.47 -14.74 5.88
N PRO A 445 -18.60 -13.71 6.74
CA PRO A 445 -18.26 -12.32 6.37
C PRO A 445 -16.83 -12.14 5.85
N SER A 446 -15.87 -12.95 6.31
CA SER A 446 -14.49 -13.00 5.82
C SER A 446 -14.33 -13.54 4.40
N PHE A 447 -15.37 -14.16 3.86
CA PHE A 447 -15.45 -14.81 2.56
C PHE A 447 -16.64 -14.28 1.74
N SER A 448 -17.23 -13.15 2.15
CA SER A 448 -18.41 -12.56 1.50
C SER A 448 -17.97 -11.50 0.48
N PRO A 449 -17.93 -11.83 -0.83
CA PRO A 449 -17.79 -10.82 -1.86
C PRO A 449 -19.05 -9.93 -1.93
N PRO A 450 -19.02 -8.76 -2.59
CA PRO A 450 -20.22 -7.94 -2.75
C PRO A 450 -21.34 -8.69 -3.47
N ALA A 451 -22.60 -8.41 -3.09
CA ALA A 451 -23.76 -9.04 -3.71
C ALA A 451 -23.77 -8.85 -5.24
N GLY A 452 -23.96 -9.93 -5.99
CA GLY A 452 -23.86 -9.94 -7.45
C GLY A 452 -22.43 -10.16 -8.00
N SER A 453 -21.45 -10.46 -7.15
CA SER A 453 -20.07 -10.75 -7.57
C SER A 453 -19.96 -11.88 -8.59
N THR A 454 -19.00 -11.72 -9.52
CA THR A 454 -18.43 -12.84 -10.27
C THR A 454 -17.89 -13.93 -9.34
N PRO A 455 -17.86 -15.21 -9.77
CA PRO A 455 -17.21 -16.27 -9.02
C PRO A 455 -15.71 -15.97 -8.85
N ALA A 456 -15.08 -16.50 -7.80
CA ALA A 456 -13.66 -16.24 -7.51
C ALA A 456 -13.02 -17.39 -6.72
N LEU A 457 -11.70 -17.56 -6.84
CA LEU A 457 -10.93 -18.51 -6.07
C LEU A 457 -10.26 -17.80 -4.87
N LEU A 458 -10.62 -18.18 -3.65
CA LEU A 458 -9.90 -17.82 -2.43
C LEU A 458 -8.73 -18.78 -2.21
N VAL A 459 -7.58 -18.24 -1.83
CA VAL A 459 -6.41 -19.00 -1.38
C VAL A 459 -5.93 -18.41 -0.05
N ASN A 460 -5.78 -19.25 0.98
CA ASN A 460 -5.14 -18.85 2.23
C ASN A 460 -3.63 -18.69 2.00
N LEU A 461 -3.07 -17.52 2.32
CA LEU A 461 -1.65 -17.25 2.12
C LEU A 461 -0.86 -17.59 3.39
N THR A 462 -0.11 -18.69 3.35
CA THR A 462 0.85 -19.06 4.40
C THR A 462 2.20 -18.35 4.19
N PRO A 463 3.07 -18.29 5.21
CA PRO A 463 4.43 -17.80 5.06
C PRO A 463 5.21 -18.53 3.96
N ASP A 464 4.96 -19.82 3.75
CA ASP A 464 5.64 -20.66 2.75
C ASP A 464 5.18 -20.31 1.32
N LEU A 465 3.91 -19.91 1.14
CA LEU A 465 3.37 -19.50 -0.14
C LEU A 465 3.80 -18.09 -0.53
N TRP A 466 3.91 -17.15 0.43
CA TRP A 466 4.29 -15.77 0.11
C TRP A 466 5.12 -15.09 1.23
N PRO A 467 6.39 -15.48 1.41
CA PRO A 467 7.22 -14.97 2.50
C PRO A 467 7.28 -13.44 2.54
N ALA A 468 7.46 -12.81 1.38
CA ALA A 468 7.62 -11.36 1.25
C ALA A 468 6.38 -10.52 1.64
N LEU A 469 5.19 -11.11 1.71
CA LEU A 469 3.95 -10.40 2.08
C LEU A 469 3.41 -10.81 3.46
N VAL A 470 3.63 -12.07 3.85
CA VAL A 470 3.15 -12.62 5.13
C VAL A 470 4.15 -12.35 6.27
N ALA A 471 5.46 -12.37 6.02
CA ALA A 471 6.45 -12.07 7.05
C ALA A 471 6.43 -10.60 7.51
N SER A 472 5.94 -9.68 6.67
CA SER A 472 5.86 -8.26 7.00
C SER A 472 4.80 -7.90 8.05
N ALA A 473 3.78 -8.74 8.29
CA ALA A 473 2.84 -8.52 9.40
C ALA A 473 2.05 -9.78 9.79
N PRO A 474 2.05 -10.20 11.08
CA PRO A 474 1.34 -11.41 11.53
C PRO A 474 -0.18 -11.22 11.55
N GLY A 475 -0.87 -11.98 10.69
CA GLY A 475 -2.33 -11.98 10.57
C GLY A 475 -2.80 -12.87 9.42
N PRO A 476 -4.13 -13.08 9.28
CA PRO A 476 -4.67 -13.78 8.13
C PRO A 476 -4.45 -12.99 6.83
N ALA A 477 -4.06 -13.70 5.78
CA ALA A 477 -3.83 -13.15 4.46
C ALA A 477 -4.55 -14.01 3.41
N TRP A 478 -5.31 -13.37 2.52
CA TRP A 478 -6.14 -14.06 1.52
C TRP A 478 -5.85 -13.53 0.12
N LEU A 479 -5.62 -14.43 -0.83
CA LEU A 479 -5.55 -14.13 -2.25
C LEU A 479 -6.87 -14.50 -2.92
N VAL A 480 -7.46 -13.55 -3.64
CA VAL A 480 -8.71 -13.67 -4.38
C VAL A 480 -8.40 -13.58 -5.87
N ILE A 481 -8.56 -14.69 -6.57
CA ILE A 481 -8.32 -14.79 -8.01
C ILE A 481 -9.67 -14.78 -8.70
N ARG A 482 -9.97 -13.69 -9.41
CA ARG A 482 -11.19 -13.59 -10.22
C ARG A 482 -10.92 -14.19 -11.60
N PRO A 483 -11.93 -14.77 -12.27
CA PRO A 483 -11.76 -15.20 -13.65
C PRO A 483 -11.38 -14.02 -14.51
N ALA A 484 -10.49 -14.26 -15.49
CA ALA A 484 -10.14 -13.24 -16.47
C ALA A 484 -11.44 -12.75 -17.10
N ALA A 485 -11.73 -11.45 -16.95
CA ALA A 485 -12.96 -10.90 -17.49
C ALA A 485 -12.94 -11.14 -19.01
N ARG A 486 -14.01 -11.74 -19.56
CA ARG A 486 -14.05 -12.17 -20.98
C ARG A 486 -13.53 -11.04 -21.88
N ALA A 487 -12.57 -11.37 -22.74
CA ALA A 487 -12.29 -10.53 -23.89
C ALA A 487 -13.59 -10.39 -24.71
N PRO A 488 -13.94 -9.17 -25.13
CA PRO A 488 -15.14 -8.93 -25.95
C PRO A 488 -15.01 -9.60 -27.33
#